data_AF-A0A7G1P9B4-F1
#
_entry.id   AF-A0A7G1P9B4-F1
#
_cell.length_a   1.000
_cell.length_b   1.000
_cell.length_c   1.000
_cell.angle_alpha   90.00
_cell.angle_beta   90.00
_cell.angle_gamma   90.00
#
_symmetry.space_group_name_H-M   'P 1'
#
loop_
_entity.id
_entity.type
_entity.pdbx_description
1 polymer ?
#
loop_
_entity_poly.entity_id
_entity_poly.type
_entity_poly.pdbx_seq_one_letter_code
_entity_poly.pdbx_strand_id
1 'polypeptide(L)'
;MRFSINIPNFGDTAEPQLLAERLDEGLELLRCWWSGEPVDHHGRHYEVRDVTLLPATVQRPGPPVWIGGFWPRRPPMRRAARWDEAVPLFETARHGHVPDVAEVRDLAGYVRKHRMGGAERPFELVLGGATPSDAVKAKDVIGPLRDAGATWWDERQVQTGPDQGRLPPVMRRIEAGPPVI
;
A
#
# COMPACT_ATOMS: atom_id res chain seq x y z
N MET A 1 0.16 -19.56 13.21
CA MET A 1 -0.90 -19.91 12.24
C MET A 1 -0.40 -19.54 10.85
N ARG A 2 -0.16 -20.52 9.96
CA ARG A 2 0.40 -20.30 8.61
C ARG A 2 -0.80 -20.09 7.68
N PHE A 3 -1.14 -18.85 7.36
CA PHE A 3 -2.11 -18.56 6.29
C PHE A 3 -1.41 -18.82 4.95
N SER A 4 -1.31 -20.08 4.57
CA SER A 4 -0.87 -20.48 3.24
C SER A 4 -2.13 -20.80 2.45
N ILE A 5 -2.66 -19.82 1.71
CA ILE A 5 -3.44 -20.15 0.53
C ILE A 5 -2.47 -20.89 -0.38
N ASN A 6 -2.76 -22.16 -0.65
CA ASN A 6 -1.89 -22.98 -1.48
C ASN A 6 -2.16 -22.62 -2.95
N ILE A 7 -1.69 -21.45 -3.38
CA ILE A 7 -1.87 -20.91 -4.74
C ILE A 7 -1.51 -21.92 -5.84
N PRO A 8 -0.47 -22.78 -5.69
CA PRO A 8 -0.18 -23.84 -6.65
C PRO A 8 -1.32 -24.84 -6.87
N ASN A 9 -2.19 -25.05 -5.88
CA ASN A 9 -3.33 -25.96 -6.01
C ASN A 9 -4.44 -25.41 -6.93
N PHE A 10 -4.38 -24.13 -7.30
CA PHE A 10 -5.25 -23.51 -8.30
C PHE A 10 -4.62 -23.46 -9.69
N GLY A 11 -3.47 -24.11 -9.89
CA GLY A 11 -2.73 -24.09 -11.16
C GLY A 11 -1.98 -22.79 -11.43
N ASP A 12 -1.86 -21.92 -10.42
CA ASP A 12 -1.14 -20.66 -10.53
C ASP A 12 0.23 -20.72 -9.82
N THR A 13 1.12 -19.79 -10.17
CA THR A 13 2.47 -19.72 -9.62
C THR A 13 2.50 -19.03 -8.25
N ALA A 14 3.38 -19.52 -7.37
CA ALA A 14 3.74 -18.84 -6.12
C ALA A 14 5.11 -18.16 -6.19
N GLU A 15 5.74 -18.10 -7.37
CA GLU A 15 7.06 -17.49 -7.54
C GLU A 15 6.98 -15.96 -7.43
N PRO A 16 7.64 -15.33 -6.42
CA PRO A 16 7.45 -13.91 -6.15
C PRO A 16 7.85 -12.99 -7.29
N GLN A 17 8.91 -13.33 -8.03
CA GLN A 17 9.38 -12.55 -9.17
C GLN A 17 8.38 -12.59 -10.31
N LEU A 18 7.89 -13.78 -10.68
CA LEU A 18 6.90 -13.93 -11.73
C LEU A 18 5.57 -13.23 -11.38
N LEU A 19 5.14 -13.32 -10.12
CA LEU A 19 3.96 -12.58 -9.65
C LEU A 19 4.16 -11.06 -9.71
N ALA A 20 5.37 -10.58 -9.40
CA ALA A 20 5.71 -9.17 -9.50
C ALA A 20 5.70 -8.66 -10.96
N GLU A 21 6.27 -9.43 -11.89
CA GLU A 21 6.26 -9.08 -13.32
C GLU A 21 4.83 -9.08 -13.89
N ARG A 22 4.01 -10.09 -13.55
CA ARG A 22 2.58 -10.14 -13.90
C ARG A 22 1.80 -8.97 -13.33
N LEU A 23 2.06 -8.58 -12.08
CA LEU A 23 1.42 -7.42 -11.47
C LEU A 23 1.76 -6.13 -12.22
N ASP A 24 3.03 -5.94 -12.58
CA ASP A 24 3.46 -4.76 -13.34
C ASP A 24 2.73 -4.68 -14.69
N GLU A 25 2.70 -5.77 -15.46
CA GLU A 25 2.02 -5.82 -16.76
C GLU A 25 0.50 -5.68 -16.64
N GLY A 26 -0.11 -6.34 -15.66
CA GLY A 26 -1.55 -6.28 -15.42
C GLY A 26 -2.04 -4.90 -14.98
N LEU A 27 -1.24 -4.17 -14.21
CA LEU A 27 -1.56 -2.80 -13.83
C LEU A 27 -1.53 -1.84 -15.04
N GLU A 28 -0.58 -2.01 -15.97
CA GLU A 28 -0.55 -1.24 -17.21
C GLU A 28 -1.80 -1.49 -18.07
N LEU A 29 -2.22 -2.76 -18.19
CA LEU A 29 -3.47 -3.13 -18.87
C LEU A 29 -4.71 -2.51 -18.23
N LEU A 30 -4.83 -2.58 -16.90
CA LEU A 30 -5.95 -1.97 -16.17
C LEU A 30 -6.06 -0.47 -16.43
N ARG A 31 -4.92 0.23 -16.48
CA ARG A 31 -4.87 1.66 -16.79
C ARG A 31 -5.40 1.96 -18.19
N CYS A 32 -5.11 1.12 -19.18
CA CYS A 32 -5.68 1.23 -20.52
C CYS A 32 -7.19 1.01 -20.50
N TRP A 33 -7.65 -0.05 -19.85
CA TRP A 33 -9.08 -0.42 -19.80
C TRP A 33 -9.97 0.59 -19.09
N TRP A 34 -9.46 1.38 -18.15
CA TRP A 34 -10.23 2.45 -17.52
C TRP A 34 -10.69 3.54 -18.50
N SER A 35 -10.06 3.65 -19.68
CA SER A 35 -10.56 4.51 -20.76
C SER A 35 -11.96 4.09 -21.22
N GLY A 36 -12.24 2.78 -21.25
CA GLY A 36 -13.40 2.17 -21.88
C GLY A 36 -13.20 1.84 -23.36
N GLU A 37 -12.00 2.08 -23.90
CA GLU A 37 -11.64 1.75 -25.28
C GLU A 37 -11.13 0.29 -25.40
N PRO A 38 -11.20 -0.31 -26.60
CA PRO A 38 -10.56 -1.58 -26.87
C PRO A 38 -9.05 -1.54 -26.61
N VAL A 39 -8.52 -2.61 -26.03
CA VAL A 39 -7.10 -2.78 -25.76
C VAL A 39 -6.57 -3.99 -26.52
N ASP A 40 -5.51 -3.74 -27.29
CA ASP A 40 -4.62 -4.76 -27.83
C ASP A 40 -3.29 -4.71 -27.09
N HIS A 41 -2.80 -5.86 -26.67
CA HIS A 41 -1.55 -5.97 -25.92
C HIS A 41 -0.89 -7.32 -26.15
N HIS A 42 0.41 -7.29 -26.46
CA HIS A 42 1.24 -8.47 -26.61
C HIS A 42 2.45 -8.34 -25.70
N GLY A 43 2.26 -8.68 -24.43
CA GLY A 43 3.30 -8.63 -23.42
C GLY A 43 3.90 -10.00 -23.11
N ARG A 44 4.73 -10.03 -22.08
CA ARG A 44 5.43 -11.25 -21.67
C ARG A 44 4.49 -12.22 -20.96
N HIS A 45 3.51 -11.69 -20.23
CA HIS A 45 2.62 -12.48 -19.39
C HIS A 45 1.18 -12.52 -19.92
N TYR A 46 0.74 -11.48 -20.62
CA TYR A 46 -0.62 -11.36 -21.12
C TYR A 46 -0.64 -11.07 -22.61
N GLU A 47 -1.54 -11.77 -23.30
CA GLU A 47 -1.92 -11.46 -24.66
C GLU A 47 -3.40 -11.09 -24.65
N VAL A 48 -3.70 -9.89 -25.13
CA VAL A 48 -5.04 -9.31 -25.20
C VAL A 48 -5.27 -8.87 -26.63
N ARG A 49 -6.39 -9.26 -27.21
CA ARG A 49 -6.77 -8.92 -28.58
C ARG A 49 -8.19 -8.37 -28.58
N ASP A 50 -8.33 -7.09 -28.92
CA ASP A 50 -9.61 -6.39 -29.03
C ASP A 50 -10.54 -6.59 -27.82
N VAL A 51 -10.01 -6.40 -26.60
CA VAL A 51 -10.80 -6.54 -25.35
C VAL A 51 -11.16 -5.18 -24.80
N THR A 52 -12.45 -4.98 -24.55
CA THR A 52 -13.00 -3.77 -23.92
C THR A 52 -13.57 -4.10 -22.55
N LEU A 53 -13.21 -3.31 -21.52
CA LEU A 53 -13.79 -3.42 -20.17
C LEU A 53 -14.87 -2.36 -19.99
N LEU A 54 -16.14 -2.79 -19.85
CA LEU A 54 -17.28 -1.90 -19.64
C LEU A 54 -18.03 -2.22 -18.34
N PRO A 55 -18.62 -1.20 -17.68
CA PRO A 55 -18.57 0.22 -18.04
C PRO A 55 -17.19 0.84 -17.78
N ALA A 56 -16.85 1.90 -18.54
CA ALA A 56 -15.66 2.69 -18.26
C ALA A 56 -15.72 3.30 -16.85
N THR A 57 -14.57 3.59 -16.25
CA THR A 57 -14.54 4.17 -14.92
C THR A 57 -15.04 5.62 -14.94
N VAL A 58 -15.87 5.98 -13.96
CA VAL A 58 -16.35 7.36 -13.79
C VAL A 58 -15.18 8.31 -13.48
N GLN A 59 -14.20 7.84 -12.69
CA GLN A 59 -12.97 8.57 -12.41
C GLN A 59 -12.06 8.61 -13.64
N ARG A 60 -11.46 9.77 -13.92
CA ARG A 60 -10.51 9.98 -15.02
C ARG A 60 -9.17 10.50 -14.47
N PRO A 61 -8.01 10.01 -14.95
CA PRO A 61 -7.85 8.98 -16.00
C PRO A 61 -8.22 7.55 -15.54
N GLY A 62 -8.43 7.34 -14.24
CA GLY A 62 -8.92 6.10 -13.66
C GLY A 62 -8.99 6.21 -12.13
N PRO A 63 -9.40 5.14 -11.43
CA PRO A 63 -9.29 5.06 -9.97
C PRO A 63 -7.82 5.12 -9.53
N PRO A 64 -7.51 5.77 -8.40
CA PRO A 64 -6.14 5.81 -7.89
C PRO A 64 -5.68 4.42 -7.44
N VAL A 65 -4.43 4.07 -7.76
CA VAL A 65 -3.80 2.80 -7.34
C VAL A 65 -2.76 3.05 -6.28
N TRP A 66 -2.97 2.41 -5.13
CA TRP A 66 -2.08 2.51 -3.99
C TRP A 66 -1.28 1.21 -3.88
N ILE A 67 0.04 1.31 -3.96
CA ILE A 67 0.90 0.13 -4.05
C ILE A 67 1.44 -0.23 -2.66
N GLY A 68 1.15 -1.46 -2.24
CA GLY A 68 1.73 -2.07 -1.04
C GLY A 68 3.08 -2.74 -1.31
N GLY A 69 3.88 -2.89 -0.26
CA GLY A 69 5.12 -3.65 -0.32
C GLY A 69 5.96 -3.53 0.93
N PHE A 70 6.79 -4.53 1.19
CA PHE A 70 7.68 -4.54 2.35
C PHE A 70 8.94 -3.70 2.11
N TRP A 71 9.22 -2.76 3.01
CA TRP A 71 10.49 -2.08 3.17
C TRP A 71 11.45 -2.94 4.01
N PRO A 72 12.75 -3.06 3.64
CA PRO A 72 13.51 -2.27 2.66
C PRO A 72 13.56 -2.85 1.23
N ARG A 73 12.61 -3.72 0.85
CA ARG A 73 12.61 -4.29 -0.51
C ARG A 73 12.33 -3.18 -1.53
N ARG A 74 13.33 -2.90 -2.35
CA ARG A 74 13.32 -1.82 -3.34
C ARG A 74 12.35 -2.03 -4.51
N PRO A 75 12.11 -3.26 -5.04
CA PRO A 75 11.23 -3.43 -6.20
C PRO A 75 9.77 -2.97 -5.98
N PRO A 76 9.06 -3.35 -4.90
CA PRO A 76 7.71 -2.86 -4.65
C PRO A 76 7.63 -1.34 -4.50
N MET A 77 8.62 -0.70 -3.85
CA MET A 77 8.65 0.76 -3.71
C MET A 77 9.01 1.47 -5.01
N ARG A 78 9.81 0.83 -5.88
CA ARG A 78 10.07 1.33 -7.24
C ARG A 78 8.80 1.31 -8.08
N ARG A 79 7.96 0.27 -7.93
CA ARG A 79 6.62 0.21 -8.51
C ARG A 79 5.74 1.32 -7.95
N ALA A 80 5.64 1.44 -6.63
CA ALA A 80 4.85 2.49 -5.98
C ALA A 80 5.19 3.90 -6.48
N ALA A 81 6.48 4.20 -6.67
CA ALA A 81 6.92 5.50 -7.19
C ALA A 81 6.48 5.81 -8.64
N ARG A 82 6.03 4.81 -9.42
CA ARG A 82 5.46 4.98 -10.78
C ARG A 82 3.94 5.10 -10.78
N TRP A 83 3.31 4.83 -9.64
CA TRP A 83 1.86 4.84 -9.45
C TRP A 83 1.45 6.02 -8.56
N ASP A 84 0.17 6.04 -8.17
CA ASP A 84 -0.40 7.18 -7.46
C ASP A 84 0.21 7.30 -6.08
N GLU A 85 0.07 6.27 -5.22
CA GLU A 85 0.43 6.33 -3.79
C GLU A 85 1.13 5.07 -3.26
N ALA A 86 1.73 5.16 -2.06
CA ALA A 86 2.36 4.02 -1.38
C ALA A 86 1.74 3.67 -0.02
N VAL A 87 1.57 2.37 0.21
CA VAL A 87 1.12 1.78 1.49
C VAL A 87 2.20 0.80 1.98
N PRO A 88 3.37 1.29 2.41
CA PRO A 88 4.46 0.41 2.81
C PRO A 88 4.14 -0.38 4.06
N LEU A 89 4.67 -1.60 4.10
CA LEU A 89 4.84 -2.38 5.31
C LEU A 89 6.32 -2.38 5.65
N PHE A 90 6.69 -2.46 6.93
CA PHE A 90 8.07 -2.49 7.35
C PHE A 90 8.40 -3.88 7.88
N GLU A 91 9.51 -4.47 7.43
CA GLU A 91 9.91 -5.79 7.91
C GLU A 91 10.21 -5.80 9.41
N THR A 92 10.66 -4.65 9.94
CA THR A 92 10.99 -4.36 11.34
C THR A 92 9.78 -4.03 12.20
N ALA A 93 8.69 -3.53 11.61
CA ALA A 93 7.48 -3.11 12.32
C ALA A 93 6.24 -3.81 11.75
N ARG A 94 6.13 -5.10 12.09
CA ARG A 94 5.02 -5.97 11.71
C ARG A 94 3.91 -5.92 12.77
N HIS A 95 2.78 -6.55 12.47
CA HIS A 95 1.75 -6.88 13.47
C HIS A 95 1.16 -5.67 14.21
N GLY A 96 1.03 -4.52 13.55
CA GLY A 96 0.45 -3.30 14.13
C GLY A 96 1.43 -2.45 14.94
N HIS A 97 2.73 -2.76 14.91
CA HIS A 97 3.75 -1.89 15.45
C HIS A 97 4.10 -0.76 14.48
N VAL A 98 4.51 0.37 15.04
CA VAL A 98 4.95 1.57 14.32
C VAL A 98 6.40 1.39 13.86
N PRO A 99 6.77 1.78 12.62
CA PRO A 99 8.14 1.73 12.14
C PRO A 99 9.05 2.77 12.79
N ASP A 100 10.36 2.53 12.73
CA ASP A 100 11.34 3.53 13.11
C ASP A 100 11.25 4.75 12.18
N VAL A 101 11.30 5.95 12.75
CA VAL A 101 11.23 7.24 12.04
C VAL A 101 12.33 7.37 10.98
N ALA A 102 13.52 6.81 11.23
CA ALA A 102 14.62 6.79 10.28
C ALA A 102 14.31 5.92 9.05
N GLU A 103 13.64 4.77 9.24
CA GLU A 103 13.22 3.92 8.14
C GLU A 103 12.14 4.58 7.29
N VAL A 104 11.20 5.30 7.93
CA VAL A 104 10.20 6.11 7.23
C VAL A 104 10.88 7.18 6.38
N ARG A 105 11.89 7.86 6.93
CA ARG A 105 12.64 8.90 6.20
C ARG A 105 13.41 8.32 5.02
N ASP A 106 14.07 7.17 5.17
CA ASP A 106 14.76 6.48 4.07
C ASP A 106 13.77 6.07 2.97
N LEU A 107 12.63 5.51 3.35
CA LEU A 107 11.58 5.14 2.41
C LEU A 107 11.04 6.35 1.65
N ALA A 108 10.65 7.40 2.35
CA ALA A 108 10.13 8.63 1.75
C ALA A 108 11.17 9.25 0.79
N GLY A 109 12.45 9.28 1.19
CA GLY A 109 13.55 9.74 0.34
C GLY A 109 13.73 8.88 -0.91
N TYR A 110 13.67 7.56 -0.77
CA TYR A 110 13.77 6.63 -1.89
C TYR A 110 12.61 6.78 -2.87
N VAL A 111 11.37 6.84 -2.40
CA VAL A 111 10.20 7.01 -3.26
C VAL A 111 10.30 8.33 -4.02
N ARG A 112 10.59 9.45 -3.33
CA ARG A 112 10.77 10.77 -3.95
C ARG A 112 11.83 10.75 -5.05
N LYS A 113 12.97 10.06 -4.83
CA LYS A 113 14.04 9.92 -5.82
C LYS A 113 13.60 9.17 -7.09
N HIS A 114 12.58 8.31 -7.01
CA HIS A 114 12.16 7.45 -8.12
C HIS A 114 10.83 7.87 -8.76
N ARG A 115 10.19 8.95 -8.30
CA ARG A 115 8.96 9.45 -8.92
C ARG A 115 9.25 10.10 -10.28
N MET A 116 8.46 9.71 -11.28
CA MET A 116 8.44 10.33 -12.60
C MET A 116 7.48 11.53 -12.55
N GLY A 117 7.93 12.73 -12.92
CA GLY A 117 7.11 13.96 -12.87
C GLY A 117 7.47 14.96 -11.76
N GLY A 118 8.57 14.73 -11.03
CA GLY A 118 9.11 15.67 -10.05
C GLY A 118 8.32 15.74 -8.73
N ALA A 119 8.85 16.49 -7.77
CA ALA A 119 8.28 16.65 -6.42
C ALA A 119 6.98 17.47 -6.38
N GLU A 120 6.44 17.90 -7.53
CA GLU A 120 5.33 18.85 -7.61
C GLU A 120 3.96 18.20 -7.40
N ARG A 121 3.79 16.91 -7.70
CA ARG A 121 2.55 16.19 -7.35
C ARG A 121 2.63 15.76 -5.89
N PRO A 122 1.56 15.95 -5.09
CA PRO A 122 1.45 15.29 -3.79
C PRO A 122 1.70 13.78 -3.93
N PHE A 123 2.24 13.19 -2.87
CA PHE A 123 2.38 11.75 -2.74
C PHE A 123 1.95 11.37 -1.34
N GLU A 124 0.94 10.53 -1.29
CA GLU A 124 0.40 9.94 -0.11
C GLU A 124 1.24 8.73 0.32
N LEU A 125 1.71 8.80 1.56
CA LEU A 125 2.42 7.73 2.22
C LEU A 125 1.61 7.28 3.42
N VAL A 126 0.97 6.12 3.28
CA VAL A 126 0.11 5.54 4.32
C VAL A 126 0.97 4.72 5.27
N LEU A 127 1.07 5.16 6.51
CA LEU A 127 1.65 4.39 7.59
C LEU A 127 0.57 3.90 8.53
N GLY A 128 0.80 2.76 9.17
CA GLY A 128 -0.13 2.28 10.17
C GLY A 128 0.56 1.60 11.34
N GLY A 129 -0.13 1.68 12.48
CA GLY A 129 0.30 1.14 13.75
C GLY A 129 -0.78 1.41 14.80
N ALA A 130 -0.46 1.15 16.06
CA ALA A 130 -1.38 1.39 17.17
C ALA A 130 -0.99 2.66 17.94
N THR A 131 -1.94 3.57 18.14
CA THR A 131 -1.79 4.68 19.08
C THR A 131 -2.40 4.37 20.45
N PRO A 132 -1.84 4.93 21.54
CA PRO A 132 -2.52 4.99 22.83
C PRO A 132 -3.82 5.81 22.74
N SER A 133 -4.80 5.52 23.62
CA SER A 133 -6.04 6.32 23.71
C SER A 133 -5.82 7.74 24.26
N ASP A 134 -4.68 8.00 24.90
CA ASP A 134 -4.29 9.33 25.35
C ASP A 134 -3.84 10.18 24.16
N ALA A 135 -4.50 11.33 23.97
CA ALA A 135 -4.29 12.17 22.80
C ALA A 135 -2.86 12.74 22.69
N VAL A 136 -2.24 13.09 23.82
CA VAL A 136 -0.86 13.63 23.84
C VAL A 136 0.10 12.53 23.40
N LYS A 137 -0.05 11.32 23.97
CA LYS A 137 0.80 10.18 23.59
C LYS A 137 0.56 9.72 22.16
N ALA A 138 -0.67 9.79 21.66
CA ALA A 138 -0.97 9.50 20.26
C ALA A 138 -0.26 10.47 19.31
N LYS A 139 -0.21 11.76 19.68
CA LYS A 139 0.54 12.79 18.94
C LYS A 139 2.05 12.54 18.98
N ASP A 140 2.59 12.12 20.12
CA ASP A 140 4.02 11.78 20.25
C ASP A 140 4.43 10.59 19.37
N VAL A 141 3.48 9.69 19.05
CA VAL A 141 3.69 8.59 18.11
C VAL A 141 3.62 9.06 16.66
N ILE A 142 2.58 9.80 16.28
CA ILE A 142 2.34 10.12 14.86
C ILE A 142 3.14 11.33 14.39
N GLY A 143 3.37 12.33 15.24
CA GLY A 143 4.07 13.57 14.89
C GLY A 143 5.42 13.31 14.21
N PRO A 144 6.32 12.51 14.81
CA PRO A 144 7.61 12.19 14.19
C PRO A 144 7.49 11.45 12.84
N LEU A 145 6.47 10.60 12.67
CA LEU A 145 6.24 9.86 11.43
C LEU A 145 5.73 10.79 10.31
N ARG A 146 4.82 11.69 10.66
CA ARG A 146 4.34 12.76 9.78
C ARG A 146 5.51 13.61 9.30
N ASP A 147 6.34 14.06 10.24
CA ASP A 147 7.51 14.90 9.93
C ASP A 147 8.57 14.14 9.10
N ALA A 148 8.60 12.80 9.18
CA ALA A 148 9.43 11.94 8.32
C ALA A 148 8.84 11.70 6.92
N GLY A 149 7.58 12.08 6.68
CA GLY A 149 6.95 12.05 5.35
C GLY A 149 5.66 11.24 5.25
N ALA A 150 5.13 10.70 6.36
CA ALA A 150 3.80 10.09 6.36
C ALA A 150 2.71 11.14 6.16
N THR A 151 1.69 10.81 5.37
CA THR A 151 0.56 11.72 5.11
C THR A 151 -0.78 11.12 5.54
N TRP A 152 -0.88 9.79 5.61
CA TRP A 152 -2.05 9.07 6.13
C TRP A 152 -1.69 8.18 7.30
N TRP A 153 -2.66 8.03 8.21
CA TRP A 153 -2.59 7.13 9.34
C TRP A 153 -3.66 6.04 9.23
N ASP A 154 -3.20 4.78 9.23
CA ASP A 154 -4.00 3.56 9.34
C ASP A 154 -3.88 3.04 10.78
N GLU A 155 -4.94 3.25 11.57
CA GLU A 155 -4.99 2.79 12.96
C GLU A 155 -5.19 1.26 13.01
N ARG A 156 -4.24 0.57 13.65
CA ARG A 156 -4.16 -0.89 13.70
C ARG A 156 -4.26 -1.40 15.13
N GLN A 157 -4.67 -2.66 15.27
CA GLN A 157 -4.45 -3.40 16.50
C GLN A 157 -3.09 -4.08 16.51
N VAL A 158 -2.46 -4.10 17.68
CA VAL A 158 -1.27 -4.92 17.94
C VAL A 158 -1.67 -6.39 17.92
N GLN A 159 -1.20 -7.12 16.90
CA GLN A 159 -1.59 -8.51 16.64
C GLN A 159 -0.76 -9.53 17.45
N THR A 160 0.06 -9.07 18.38
CA THR A 160 0.82 -9.91 19.32
C THR A 160 0.31 -9.78 20.75
N GLY A 161 -0.66 -8.88 20.99
CA GLY A 161 -1.19 -8.59 22.31
C GLY A 161 -2.39 -9.47 22.69
N PRO A 162 -2.80 -9.44 23.97
CA PRO A 162 -3.93 -10.22 24.49
C PRO A 162 -5.30 -9.82 23.92
N ASP A 163 -5.37 -8.65 23.28
CA ASP A 163 -6.57 -8.09 22.68
C ASP A 163 -6.76 -8.49 21.20
N GLN A 164 -5.82 -9.26 20.62
CA GLN A 164 -5.90 -9.68 19.22
C GLN A 164 -7.22 -10.41 18.94
N GLY A 165 -7.95 -9.93 17.93
CA GLY A 165 -9.21 -10.55 17.49
C GLY A 165 -10.40 -10.30 18.42
N ARG A 166 -10.24 -9.45 19.45
CA ARG A 166 -11.33 -9.10 20.37
C ARG A 166 -12.04 -7.83 19.89
N LEU A 167 -13.38 -7.89 19.83
CA LEU A 167 -14.22 -6.77 19.42
C LEU A 167 -14.20 -5.57 20.39
N PRO A 168 -14.27 -5.73 21.73
CA PRO A 168 -14.38 -4.57 22.62
C PRO A 168 -13.21 -3.57 22.53
N PRO A 169 -11.93 -4.01 22.42
CA PRO A 169 -10.83 -3.09 22.14
C PRO A 169 -10.92 -2.38 20.78
N VAL A 170 -11.43 -3.04 19.73
CA VAL A 170 -11.68 -2.39 18.42
C VAL A 170 -12.72 -1.28 18.56
N MET A 171 -13.86 -1.58 19.19
CA MET A 171 -14.96 -0.62 19.35
C MET A 171 -14.52 0.61 20.14
N ARG A 172 -13.80 0.42 21.26
CA ARG A 172 -13.25 1.54 22.03
C ARG A 172 -12.31 2.43 21.20
N ARG A 173 -11.50 1.85 20.30
CA ARG A 173 -10.61 2.63 19.43
C ARG A 173 -11.40 3.43 18.39
N ILE A 174 -12.45 2.83 17.81
CA ILE A 174 -13.35 3.51 16.85
C ILE A 174 -14.07 4.68 17.54
N GLU A 175 -14.64 4.44 18.72
CA GLU A 175 -15.35 5.46 19.51
C GLU A 175 -14.46 6.62 19.93
N ALA A 176 -13.17 6.35 20.22
CA ALA A 176 -12.19 7.39 20.52
C ALA A 176 -11.85 8.28 19.31
N GLY A 177 -12.21 7.86 18.08
CA GLY A 177 -11.99 8.63 16.86
C GLY A 177 -10.52 8.72 16.43
N PRO A 178 -10.22 9.40 15.32
CA PRO A 178 -8.85 9.56 14.85
C PRO A 178 -8.00 10.34 15.88
N PRO A 179 -6.70 10.07 15.98
CA PRO A 179 -5.79 10.87 16.80
C PRO A 179 -5.83 12.35 16.38
N VAL A 180 -5.91 13.25 17.35
CA VAL A 180 -5.84 14.70 17.10
C VAL A 180 -4.38 15.13 17.13
N ILE A 181 -3.86 15.65 16.02
CA ILE A 181 -2.45 16.00 15.82
C ILE A 181 -2.28 17.52 15.81
#